data_AF-A0A942PA61-F1
#
_entry.id   AF-A0A942PA61-F1
#
_cell.length_a   1.000
_cell.length_b   1.000
_cell.length_c   1.000
_cell.angle_alpha   90.00
_cell.angle_beta   90.00
_cell.angle_gamma   90.00
#
_symmetry.space_group_name_H-M   'P 1'
#
loop_
_entity.id
_entity.type
_entity.pdbx_description
1 polymer ?
#
loop_
_entity_poly.entity_id
_entity_poly.type
_entity_poly.pdbx_seq_one_letter_code
_entity_poly.pdbx_strand_id
1 'polypeptide(L)'
;MSKKTLSQVVGKVVEELEPLSSEERKRAVQAAMTILGEEAIKSPQVAEEAIDGAEKLHVRARTWMKQNEITVDQLQQVFLMDGEAAKVIASIPGDSKKDQVRNAYVLTGVAKFLFTGEQKFDDGPAKALCEEYGLYDSTNHSKSTKSGSDFTGSKQSGWTITQPGLKAGALLIKSIANQN
;
A
#
# COMPACT_ATOMS: atom_id res chain seq x y z
N MET A 1 -1.91 -14.25 24.59
CA MET A 1 -1.00 -13.26 23.95
C MET A 1 -1.77 -12.58 22.84
N SER A 2 -1.81 -11.24 22.80
CA SER A 2 -2.50 -10.52 21.71
C SER A 2 -1.76 -10.79 20.39
N LYS A 3 -2.50 -11.13 19.33
CA LYS A 3 -1.92 -11.43 18.01
C LYS A 3 -1.42 -10.10 17.42
N LYS A 4 -0.10 -9.96 17.23
CA LYS A 4 0.49 -8.76 16.60
C LYS A 4 -0.02 -8.66 15.16
N THR A 5 -0.37 -7.46 14.70
CA THR A 5 -0.71 -7.24 13.29
C THR A 5 0.56 -7.26 12.43
N LEU A 6 0.41 -7.54 11.13
CA LEU A 6 1.55 -7.54 10.21
C LEU A 6 2.26 -6.18 10.19
N SER A 7 1.53 -5.07 10.17
CA SER A 7 2.11 -3.72 10.21
C SER A 7 2.94 -3.50 11.50
N GLN A 8 2.46 -3.97 12.65
CA GLN A 8 3.21 -3.91 13.91
C GLN A 8 4.48 -4.77 13.89
N VAL A 9 4.47 -5.89 13.17
CA VAL A 9 5.66 -6.74 13.00
C VAL A 9 6.66 -6.06 12.06
N VAL A 10 6.21 -5.52 10.93
CA VAL A 10 7.05 -4.79 9.98
C VAL A 10 7.70 -3.58 10.65
N GLY A 11 6.94 -2.78 11.41
CA GLY A 11 7.49 -1.64 12.15
C GLY A 11 8.64 -2.04 13.08
N LYS A 12 8.50 -3.14 13.82
CA LYS A 12 9.56 -3.66 14.69
C LYS A 12 10.76 -4.19 13.92
N VAL A 13 10.53 -4.87 12.79
CA VAL A 13 11.64 -5.33 11.95
C VAL A 13 12.43 -4.14 11.42
N VAL A 14 11.75 -3.06 11.00
CA VAL A 14 12.42 -1.84 10.54
C VAL A 14 13.23 -1.18 11.66
N GLU A 15 12.66 -1.03 12.86
CA GLU A 15 13.37 -0.47 14.03
C GLU A 15 14.68 -1.24 14.33
N GLU A 16 14.64 -2.57 14.29
CA GLU A 16 15.83 -3.41 14.56
C GLU A 16 16.85 -3.39 13.41
N LEU A 17 16.40 -3.16 12.18
CA LEU A 17 17.27 -3.09 11.00
C LEU A 17 17.85 -1.69 10.77
N GLU A 18 17.24 -0.64 11.30
CA GLU A 18 17.66 0.76 11.14
C GLU A 18 19.15 1.01 11.42
N PRO A 19 19.77 0.50 12.51
CA PRO A 19 21.18 0.78 12.78
C PRO A 19 22.15 0.03 11.85
N LEU A 20 21.68 -0.94 11.06
CA LEU A 20 22.52 -1.76 10.19
C LEU A 20 22.72 -1.09 8.82
N SER A 21 23.86 -1.37 8.18
CA SER A 21 24.09 -1.00 6.78
C SER A 21 23.16 -1.77 5.84
N SER A 22 22.94 -1.26 4.62
CA SER A 22 22.07 -1.90 3.62
C SER A 22 22.42 -3.38 3.38
N GLU A 23 23.71 -3.71 3.30
CA GLU A 23 24.17 -5.09 3.14
C GLU A 23 23.89 -5.97 4.36
N GLU A 24 24.06 -5.43 5.57
CA GLU A 24 23.75 -6.14 6.81
C GLU A 24 22.24 -6.35 6.98
N ARG A 25 21.41 -5.38 6.58
CA ARG A 25 19.94 -5.53 6.59
C ARG A 25 19.50 -6.69 5.71
N LYS A 26 20.00 -6.75 4.47
CA LYS A 26 19.69 -7.85 3.54
C LYS A 26 20.11 -9.20 4.12
N ARG A 27 21.32 -9.28 4.67
CA ARG A 27 21.82 -10.51 5.32
C ARG A 27 20.99 -10.91 6.53
N ALA A 28 20.60 -9.97 7.38
CA ALA A 28 19.78 -10.21 8.56
C ALA A 28 18.39 -10.74 8.18
N VAL A 29 17.73 -10.13 7.19
CA VAL A 29 16.43 -10.59 6.67
C VAL A 29 16.56 -11.97 6.06
N GLN A 30 17.59 -12.21 5.23
CA GLN A 30 17.79 -13.51 4.58
C GLN A 30 18.10 -14.62 5.60
N ALA A 31 18.90 -14.33 6.63
CA ALA A 31 19.18 -15.25 7.72
C ALA A 31 17.91 -15.55 8.54
N ALA A 32 17.08 -14.54 8.82
CA ALA A 32 15.81 -14.74 9.50
C ALA A 32 14.85 -15.65 8.71
N MET A 33 14.71 -15.46 7.40
CA MET A 33 13.91 -16.33 6.54
C MET A 33 14.43 -17.77 6.54
N THR A 34 15.76 -17.94 6.46
CA THR A 34 16.40 -19.26 6.55
C THR A 34 16.09 -19.97 7.87
N ILE A 35 16.15 -19.26 9.00
CA ILE A 35 15.85 -19.80 10.33
C ILE A 35 14.38 -20.21 10.44
N LEU A 36 13.48 -19.49 9.78
CA LEU A 36 12.04 -19.79 9.74
C LEU A 36 11.70 -20.95 8.78
N GLY A 37 12.68 -21.49 8.06
CA GLY A 37 12.48 -22.56 7.07
C GLY A 37 11.87 -22.06 5.76
N GLU A 38 11.90 -20.74 5.52
CA GLU A 38 11.45 -20.12 4.28
C GLU A 38 12.62 -20.04 3.30
N GLU A 39 12.35 -20.28 2.01
CA GLU A 39 13.37 -20.14 0.97
C GLU A 39 13.87 -18.69 0.92
N ALA A 40 15.18 -18.52 0.73
CA ALA A 40 15.78 -17.20 0.61
C ALA A 40 15.09 -16.42 -0.53
N ILE A 41 14.66 -15.20 -0.23
CA ILE A 41 14.18 -14.25 -1.24
C ILE A 41 15.34 -14.03 -2.22
N LYS A 42 15.28 -14.70 -3.37
CA LYS A 42 16.22 -14.45 -4.46
C LYS A 42 16.06 -12.98 -4.82
N SER A 43 17.09 -12.17 -4.60
CA SER A 43 17.12 -10.83 -5.19
C SER A 43 16.94 -11.00 -6.69
N PRO A 44 15.95 -10.35 -7.33
CA PRO A 44 15.87 -10.36 -8.77
C PRO A 44 17.07 -9.58 -9.27
N GLN A 45 18.09 -10.29 -9.74
CA GLN A 45 18.93 -9.76 -10.80
C GLN A 45 17.98 -9.38 -11.94
N VAL A 46 18.17 -8.17 -12.46
CA VAL A 46 17.41 -7.57 -13.56
C VAL A 46 17.35 -8.57 -14.72
N ALA A 47 16.27 -9.33 -14.82
CA ALA A 47 15.96 -10.25 -15.90
C ALA A 47 14.46 -10.56 -15.88
N GLU A 48 13.70 -9.82 -16.69
CA GLU A 48 12.63 -10.34 -17.56
C GLU A 48 11.71 -11.48 -17.05
N GLU A 49 11.18 -11.41 -15.82
CA GLU A 49 10.02 -12.23 -15.42
C GLU A 49 8.99 -11.41 -14.61
N ALA A 50 8.48 -10.33 -15.21
CA ALA A 50 7.40 -9.51 -14.63
C ALA A 50 5.99 -10.08 -14.88
N ILE A 51 5.84 -11.40 -15.05
CA ILE A 51 4.59 -12.00 -15.54
C ILE A 51 3.74 -12.56 -14.38
N ASP A 52 4.30 -13.07 -13.29
CA ASP A 52 3.50 -13.83 -12.30
C ASP A 52 2.61 -12.95 -11.40
N GLY A 53 2.98 -11.69 -11.14
CA GLY A 53 2.20 -10.76 -10.29
C GLY A 53 1.14 -9.94 -11.02
N ALA A 54 1.41 -9.56 -12.28
CA ALA A 54 0.53 -8.65 -13.05
C ALA A 54 -0.67 -9.37 -13.69
N GLU A 55 -0.56 -10.67 -13.95
CA GLU A 55 -1.63 -11.43 -14.60
C GLU A 55 -2.93 -11.46 -13.79
N LYS A 56 -2.80 -11.45 -12.45
CA LYS A 56 -3.93 -11.43 -11.50
C LYS A 56 -4.58 -10.05 -11.34
N LEU A 57 -3.93 -8.99 -11.83
CA LEU A 57 -4.48 -7.64 -11.81
C LEU A 57 -5.52 -7.46 -12.91
N HIS A 58 -6.54 -6.66 -12.62
CA HIS A 58 -7.58 -6.36 -13.59
C HIS A 58 -7.01 -5.64 -14.82
N VAL A 59 -7.56 -5.90 -16.01
CA VAL A 59 -7.07 -5.33 -17.28
C VAL A 59 -6.99 -3.79 -17.24
N ARG A 60 -8.00 -3.14 -16.63
CA ARG A 60 -8.00 -1.67 -16.44
C ARG A 60 -6.88 -1.19 -15.53
N ALA A 61 -6.55 -1.96 -14.49
CA ALA A 61 -5.46 -1.65 -13.60
C ALA A 61 -4.11 -1.75 -14.32
N ARG A 62 -3.89 -2.80 -15.11
CA ARG A 62 -2.69 -2.93 -15.95
C ARG A 62 -2.53 -1.77 -16.93
N THR A 63 -3.62 -1.33 -17.57
CA THR A 63 -3.60 -0.15 -18.45
C THR A 63 -3.24 1.11 -17.68
N TRP A 64 -3.85 1.32 -16.51
CA TRP A 64 -3.54 2.46 -15.65
C TRP A 64 -2.09 2.45 -15.17
N MET A 65 -1.55 1.29 -14.78
CA MET A 65 -0.14 1.13 -14.41
C MET A 65 0.78 1.52 -15.57
N LYS A 66 0.49 1.04 -16.78
CA LYS A 66 1.27 1.40 -17.98
C LYS A 66 1.22 2.90 -18.26
N GLN A 67 0.05 3.53 -18.14
CA GLN A 67 -0.12 4.97 -18.34
C GLN A 67 0.64 5.81 -17.30
N ASN A 68 0.85 5.26 -16.10
CA ASN A 68 1.52 5.94 -15.01
C ASN A 68 2.92 5.41 -14.75
N GLU A 69 3.47 4.53 -15.60
CA GLU A 69 4.80 3.92 -15.44
C GLU A 69 5.02 3.32 -14.05
N ILE A 70 4.06 2.54 -13.58
CA ILE A 70 4.13 1.81 -12.31
C ILE A 70 4.54 0.37 -12.59
N THR A 71 5.60 -0.10 -11.94
CA THR A 71 6.05 -1.50 -12.03
C THR A 71 5.35 -2.37 -10.98
N VAL A 72 5.35 -3.69 -11.18
CA VAL A 72 4.82 -4.65 -10.19
C VAL A 72 5.62 -4.56 -8.89
N ASP A 73 6.94 -4.40 -8.98
CA ASP A 73 7.82 -4.26 -7.81
C ASP A 73 7.43 -3.04 -6.96
N GLN A 74 7.12 -1.90 -7.59
CA GLN A 74 6.64 -0.72 -6.87
C GLN A 74 5.30 -0.98 -6.18
N LEU A 75 4.40 -1.77 -6.79
CA LEU A 75 3.16 -2.18 -6.12
C LEU A 75 3.43 -3.08 -4.92
N GLN A 76 4.35 -4.05 -5.03
CA GLN A 76 4.67 -4.98 -3.95
C GLN A 76 5.30 -4.30 -2.73
N GLN A 77 5.98 -3.17 -2.92
CA GLN A 77 6.47 -2.35 -1.80
C GLN A 77 5.35 -1.64 -1.04
N VAL A 78 4.22 -1.36 -1.70
CA VAL A 78 3.09 -0.61 -1.13
C VAL A 78 1.99 -1.54 -0.63
N PHE A 79 1.78 -2.65 -1.34
CA PHE A 79 0.68 -3.58 -1.14
C PHE A 79 1.17 -5.01 -0.98
N LEU A 80 0.63 -5.69 0.03
CA LEU A 80 0.61 -7.14 0.09
C LEU A 80 -0.54 -7.64 -0.78
N MET A 81 -0.21 -8.34 -1.87
CA MET A 81 -1.18 -8.92 -2.79
C MET A 81 -1.37 -10.41 -2.48
N ASP A 82 -2.58 -10.82 -2.12
CA ASP A 82 -2.92 -12.22 -1.78
C ASP A 82 -3.60 -12.99 -2.93
N GLY A 83 -3.57 -12.40 -4.14
CA GLY A 83 -4.13 -12.98 -5.37
C GLY A 83 -5.57 -12.55 -5.67
N GLU A 84 -6.33 -12.11 -4.66
CA GLU A 84 -7.70 -11.61 -4.84
C GLU A 84 -7.89 -10.17 -4.32
N ALA A 85 -7.01 -9.73 -3.43
CA ALA A 85 -7.01 -8.41 -2.85
C ALA A 85 -5.59 -7.85 -2.67
N ALA A 86 -5.53 -6.53 -2.49
CA ALA A 86 -4.33 -5.82 -2.04
C ALA A 86 -4.61 -5.24 -0.64
N LYS A 87 -3.70 -5.47 0.30
CA LYS A 87 -3.66 -4.77 1.59
C LYS A 87 -2.48 -3.80 1.60
N VAL A 88 -2.71 -2.55 2.01
CA VAL A 88 -1.64 -1.56 2.18
C VAL A 88 -0.71 -1.98 3.33
N ILE A 89 0.59 -2.08 3.05
CA ILE A 89 1.64 -2.45 4.02
C ILE A 89 2.69 -1.35 4.24
N ALA A 90 2.76 -0.36 3.35
CA ALA A 90 3.67 0.76 3.50
C ALA A 90 3.14 1.81 4.48
N SER A 91 4.08 2.57 5.07
CA SER A 91 3.75 3.80 5.81
C SER A 91 2.98 4.78 4.92
N ILE A 92 1.96 5.42 5.48
CA ILE A 92 1.14 6.38 4.75
C ILE A 92 1.84 7.76 4.72
N PRO A 93 2.31 8.25 3.56
CA PRO A 93 2.97 9.54 3.48
C PRO A 93 1.96 10.69 3.65
N GLY A 94 2.44 11.86 4.05
CA GLY A 94 1.65 13.09 4.14
C GLY A 94 2.24 14.08 5.13
N ASP A 95 2.15 15.37 4.81
CA ASP A 95 2.72 16.46 5.63
C ASP A 95 1.94 16.70 6.93
N SER A 96 0.70 16.21 6.99
CA SER A 96 -0.16 16.29 8.16
C SER A 96 -0.96 15.00 8.34
N LYS A 97 -1.47 14.76 9.56
CA LYS A 97 -2.39 13.63 9.82
C LYS A 97 -3.62 13.66 8.90
N LYS A 98 -4.10 14.86 8.55
CA LYS A 98 -5.21 15.04 7.61
C LYS A 98 -4.84 14.49 6.23
N ASP A 99 -3.64 14.81 5.76
CA ASP A 99 -3.15 14.33 4.45
C ASP A 99 -2.89 12.84 4.46
N GLN A 100 -2.36 12.31 5.56
CA GLN A 100 -2.18 10.86 5.74
C GLN A 100 -3.53 10.13 5.71
N VAL A 101 -4.56 10.61 6.40
CA VAL A 101 -5.92 10.03 6.31
C VAL A 101 -6.42 10.05 4.87
N ARG A 102 -6.25 11.17 4.15
CA ARG A 102 -6.66 11.27 2.74
C ARG A 102 -5.90 10.28 1.85
N ASN A 103 -4.59 10.16 2.04
CA ASN A 103 -3.74 9.24 1.28
C ASN A 103 -4.06 7.78 1.60
N ALA A 104 -4.43 7.45 2.84
CA ALA A 104 -4.93 6.12 3.21
C ALA A 104 -6.20 5.75 2.43
N TYR A 105 -7.14 6.70 2.27
CA TYR A 105 -8.34 6.50 1.45
C TYR A 105 -8.02 6.31 -0.03
N VAL A 106 -7.09 7.11 -0.57
CA VAL A 106 -6.61 6.96 -1.96
C VAL A 106 -5.98 5.58 -2.17
N LEU A 107 -5.07 5.16 -1.29
CA LEU A 107 -4.41 3.84 -1.38
C LEU A 107 -5.41 2.69 -1.25
N THR A 108 -6.44 2.84 -0.42
CA THR A 108 -7.53 1.85 -0.31
C THR A 108 -8.33 1.76 -1.62
N GLY A 109 -8.69 2.89 -2.22
CA GLY A 109 -9.36 2.93 -3.52
C GLY A 109 -8.53 2.31 -4.63
N VAL A 110 -7.22 2.60 -4.66
CA VAL A 110 -6.28 1.99 -5.60
C VAL A 110 -6.19 0.48 -5.39
N ALA A 111 -6.05 0.00 -4.14
CA ALA A 111 -5.98 -1.42 -3.83
C ALA A 111 -7.20 -2.19 -4.34
N LYS A 112 -8.40 -1.61 -4.22
CA LYS A 112 -9.63 -2.19 -4.78
C LYS A 112 -9.61 -2.18 -6.31
N PHE A 113 -9.27 -1.04 -6.90
CA PHE A 113 -9.19 -0.86 -8.35
C PHE A 113 -8.21 -1.83 -9.02
N LEU A 114 -7.09 -2.16 -8.36
CA LEU A 114 -6.08 -3.10 -8.86
C LEU A 114 -6.67 -4.48 -9.22
N PHE A 115 -7.62 -4.98 -8.42
CA PHE A 115 -8.21 -6.31 -8.60
C PHE A 115 -9.59 -6.29 -9.26
N THR A 116 -10.38 -5.23 -9.10
CA THR A 116 -11.74 -5.18 -9.68
C THR A 116 -11.84 -4.32 -10.93
N GLY A 117 -10.91 -3.38 -11.14
CA GLY A 117 -11.04 -2.34 -12.16
C GLY A 117 -12.17 -1.35 -11.91
N GLU A 118 -12.83 -1.43 -10.74
CA GLU A 118 -13.88 -0.51 -10.32
C GLU A 118 -13.27 0.61 -9.49
N GLN A 119 -13.82 1.81 -9.66
CA GLN A 119 -13.40 2.97 -8.88
C GLN A 119 -14.12 3.07 -7.53
N LYS A 120 -15.03 2.14 -7.22
CA LYS A 120 -15.83 2.16 -6.00
C LYS A 120 -15.15 1.38 -4.87
N PHE A 121 -15.16 1.93 -3.66
CA PHE A 121 -14.64 1.29 -2.45
C PHE A 121 -15.42 1.70 -1.21
N ASP A 122 -15.37 0.87 -0.16
CA ASP A 122 -16.12 1.07 1.07
C ASP A 122 -15.36 1.91 2.10
N ASP A 123 -16.09 2.61 2.97
CA ASP A 123 -15.49 3.38 4.07
C ASP A 123 -14.80 2.48 5.11
N GLY A 124 -15.35 1.29 5.35
CA GLY A 124 -14.87 0.36 6.38
C GLY A 124 -13.37 0.03 6.25
N PRO A 125 -12.91 -0.52 5.11
CA PRO A 125 -11.49 -0.81 4.91
C PRO A 125 -10.57 0.42 5.01
N ALA A 126 -10.99 1.57 4.47
CA ALA A 126 -10.19 2.80 4.53
C ALA A 126 -10.07 3.34 5.96
N LYS A 127 -11.18 3.29 6.72
CA LYS A 127 -11.19 3.64 8.14
C LYS A 127 -10.33 2.67 8.96
N ALA A 128 -10.46 1.37 8.73
CA ALA A 128 -9.66 0.35 9.43
C ALA A 128 -8.16 0.55 9.19
N LEU A 129 -7.77 0.93 7.96
CA LEU A 129 -6.39 1.32 7.66
C LEU A 129 -5.96 2.55 8.48
N CYS A 130 -6.81 3.57 8.59
CA CYS A 130 -6.50 4.73 9.42
C CYS A 130 -6.36 4.38 10.91
N GLU A 131 -7.17 3.44 11.42
CA GLU A 131 -7.05 2.94 12.80
C GLU A 131 -5.76 2.14 13.00
N GLU A 132 -5.38 1.27 12.05
CA GLU A 132 -4.15 0.47 12.10
C GLU A 132 -2.88 1.35 12.18
N TYR A 133 -2.89 2.50 11.51
CA TYR A 133 -1.77 3.45 11.49
C TYR A 133 -1.90 4.59 12.50
N GLY A 134 -2.87 4.56 13.43
CA GLY A 134 -3.03 5.59 14.46
C GLY A 134 -3.44 6.98 13.93
N LEU A 135 -4.04 7.02 12.73
CA LEU A 135 -4.48 8.23 12.04
C LEU A 135 -5.96 8.58 12.33
N TYR A 136 -6.72 7.65 12.89
CA TYR A 136 -8.13 7.83 13.17
C TYR A 136 -8.39 8.78 14.34
N ASP A 137 -9.14 9.85 14.08
CA ASP A 137 -9.64 10.81 15.08
C ASP A 137 -11.15 10.92 14.94
N SER A 138 -11.92 10.36 15.87
CA SER A 138 -13.38 10.33 15.80
C SER A 138 -14.04 11.72 15.64
N THR A 139 -13.39 12.79 16.10
CA THR A 139 -13.88 14.17 16.01
C THR A 139 -13.60 14.80 14.65
N ASN A 140 -12.43 14.50 14.08
CA ASN A 140 -11.94 15.17 12.86
C ASN A 140 -11.90 14.28 11.61
N HIS A 141 -12.11 12.98 11.71
CA HIS A 141 -11.98 12.03 10.59
C HIS A 141 -12.88 12.41 9.42
N SER A 142 -14.12 12.80 9.71
CA SER A 142 -15.07 13.24 8.67
C SER A 142 -14.66 14.55 7.98
N LYS A 143 -13.86 15.41 8.63
CA LYS A 143 -13.33 16.63 8.01
C LYS A 143 -12.13 16.30 7.11
N SER A 144 -11.32 15.33 7.52
CA SER A 144 -10.17 14.84 6.74
C SER A 144 -10.59 14.19 5.43
N THR A 145 -11.76 13.55 5.39
CA THR A 145 -12.29 12.86 4.19
C THR A 145 -13.17 13.73 3.29
N LYS A 146 -13.52 14.97 3.71
CA LYS A 146 -14.48 15.83 2.99
C LYS A 146 -13.87 16.76 1.94
N SER A 147 -12.54 16.93 1.89
CA SER A 147 -11.92 18.09 1.22
C SER A 147 -10.95 17.77 0.10
N GLY A 148 -11.17 16.70 -0.67
CA GLY A 148 -10.28 16.31 -1.77
C GLY A 148 -11.02 16.13 -3.09
N SER A 149 -10.32 16.37 -4.20
CA SER A 149 -10.77 15.96 -5.55
C SER A 149 -10.44 14.50 -5.85
N ASP A 150 -9.73 13.80 -4.97
CA ASP A 150 -9.21 12.45 -5.21
C ASP A 150 -10.27 11.36 -5.07
N PHE A 151 -11.27 11.58 -4.24
CA PHE A 151 -12.40 10.66 -4.12
C PHE A 151 -13.67 11.43 -3.76
N THR A 152 -14.82 10.90 -4.16
CA THR A 152 -16.14 11.48 -3.88
C THR A 152 -17.06 10.43 -3.29
N GLY A 153 -18.16 10.85 -2.65
CA GLY A 153 -19.12 9.94 -2.04
C GLY A 153 -19.28 10.20 -0.55
N SER A 154 -19.66 9.15 0.18
CA SER A 154 -19.94 9.24 1.61
C SER A 154 -19.75 7.89 2.30
N LYS A 155 -19.66 7.92 3.63
CA LYS A 155 -19.62 6.71 4.45
C LYS A 155 -20.79 5.75 4.17
N GLN A 156 -21.99 6.28 3.94
CA GLN A 156 -23.20 5.47 3.72
C GLN A 156 -23.27 4.87 2.31
N SER A 157 -22.82 5.61 1.29
CA SER A 157 -22.92 5.21 -0.12
C SER A 157 -21.67 4.47 -0.64
N GLY A 158 -20.60 4.48 0.14
CA GLY A 158 -19.25 4.20 -0.33
C GLY A 158 -18.63 5.41 -1.03
N TRP A 159 -17.37 5.22 -1.39
CA TRP A 159 -16.51 6.21 -2.02
C TRP A 159 -16.18 5.79 -3.46
N THR A 160 -15.91 6.78 -4.30
CA THR A 160 -15.46 6.59 -5.67
C THR A 160 -14.14 7.33 -5.85
N ILE A 161 -13.05 6.61 -6.13
CA ILE A 161 -11.77 7.23 -6.49
C ILE A 161 -11.90 7.90 -7.87
N THR A 162 -11.58 9.17 -7.95
CA THR A 162 -11.71 9.94 -9.18
C THR A 162 -10.50 9.72 -10.09
N GLN A 163 -10.51 10.29 -11.29
CA GLN A 163 -9.32 10.31 -12.14
C GLN A 163 -8.14 11.08 -11.51
N PRO A 164 -8.35 12.29 -10.91
CA PRO A 164 -7.33 12.91 -10.06
C PRO A 164 -6.81 11.99 -8.95
N GLY A 165 -7.69 11.25 -8.27
CA GLY A 165 -7.29 10.33 -7.21
C GLY A 165 -6.46 9.15 -7.69
N LEU A 166 -6.78 8.59 -8.86
CA LEU A 166 -5.95 7.55 -9.48
C LEU A 166 -4.56 8.09 -9.86
N LYS A 167 -4.46 9.34 -10.32
CA LYS A 167 -3.17 10.00 -10.55
C LYS A 167 -2.41 10.24 -9.24
N ALA A 168 -3.10 10.72 -8.20
CA ALA A 168 -2.51 10.89 -6.88
C ALA A 168 -2.02 9.55 -6.31
N GLY A 169 -2.79 8.48 -6.47
CA GLY A 169 -2.42 7.12 -6.09
C GLY A 169 -1.15 6.63 -6.78
N ALA A 170 -1.00 6.90 -8.08
CA ALA A 170 0.21 6.59 -8.82
C ALA A 170 1.43 7.33 -8.26
N LEU A 171 1.29 8.62 -7.96
CA LEU A 171 2.35 9.43 -7.36
C LEU A 171 2.71 8.94 -5.96
N LEU A 172 1.72 8.53 -5.15
CA LEU A 172 1.95 7.95 -3.83
C LEU A 172 2.77 6.66 -3.92
N ILE A 173 2.42 5.75 -4.83
CA ILE A 173 3.14 4.50 -5.03
C ILE A 173 4.60 4.77 -5.41
N LYS A 174 4.83 5.67 -6.38
CA LYS A 174 6.19 6.05 -6.78
C LYS A 174 6.96 6.71 -5.65
N SER A 175 6.32 7.61 -4.89
CA SER A 175 6.94 8.29 -3.76
C SER A 175 7.39 7.31 -2.69
N ILE A 176 6.55 6.34 -2.33
CA ILE A 176 6.86 5.31 -1.33
C ILE A 176 7.99 4.41 -1.86
N ALA A 177 7.90 3.98 -3.12
CA ALA A 177 8.87 3.06 -3.68
C ALA A 177 10.26 3.68 -3.89
N ASN A 178 10.35 5.00 -4.07
CA ASN A 178 11.61 5.74 -4.20
C ASN A 178 12.20 6.20 -2.86
N GLN A 179 11.49 6.00 -1.74
CA GLN A 179 11.97 6.32 -0.39
C GLN A 179 12.81 5.18 0.23
N ASN A 180 12.90 4.03 -0.45
CA ASN A 180 13.61 2.83 0.01
C ASN A 180 14.93 2.60 -0.75
#